data_AF-A0A3L8BC27-F1
#
_entry.id   AF-A0A3L8BC27-F1
#
_cell.length_a   1.000
_cell.length_b   1.000
_cell.length_c   1.000
_cell.angle_alpha   90.00
_cell.angle_beta   90.00
_cell.angle_gamma   90.00
#
_symmetry.space_group_name_H-M   'P 1'
#
loop_
_entity.id
_entity.type
_entity.pdbx_description
1 polymer ?
#
loop_
_entity_poly.entity_id
_entity_poly.type
_entity_poly.pdbx_seq_one_letter_code
_entity_poly.pdbx_strand_id
1 'polypeptide(L)'
;MKKSKRLLPVRQLNQQAEREEARKLAHLQQELQAAQQQRRELESYLADYFQTIQQQQSKVTQAAQLGLYQSFISRLQLAIRRQGELVHQRQAAVKAQTKRWVEANARLKTMDQLIEKARQQEQLEESKREQKLLDDRPFRGGGGF
;
A
#
# COMPACT_ATOMS: atom_id res chain seq x y z
N MET A 1 -0.67 37.20 2.43
CA MET A 1 -0.16 35.80 2.55
C MET A 1 -0.18 35.14 1.17
N LYS A 2 0.94 34.55 0.73
CA LYS A 2 1.07 33.87 -0.58
C LYS A 2 0.10 32.66 -0.69
N LYS A 3 -0.54 32.46 -1.85
CA LYS A 3 -1.45 31.34 -2.17
C LYS A 3 -0.78 29.98 -1.96
N SER A 4 0.49 29.84 -2.34
CA SER A 4 1.31 28.65 -2.11
C SER A 4 1.37 28.24 -0.64
N LYS A 5 1.52 29.21 0.28
CA LYS A 5 1.58 28.97 1.73
C LYS A 5 0.24 28.50 2.32
N ARG A 6 -0.89 28.91 1.74
CA ARG A 6 -2.24 28.50 2.18
C ARG A 6 -2.59 27.06 1.81
N LEU A 7 -1.92 26.48 0.81
CA LEU A 7 -2.13 25.10 0.36
C LEU A 7 -1.32 24.06 1.16
N LEU A 8 -0.30 24.49 1.92
CA LEU A 8 0.56 23.61 2.70
C LEU A 8 -0.19 22.78 3.75
N PRO A 9 -1.16 23.32 4.53
CA PRO A 9 -1.92 22.52 5.48
C PRO A 9 -2.73 21.40 4.82
N VAL A 10 -3.36 21.68 3.67
CA VAL A 10 -4.13 20.68 2.91
C VAL A 10 -3.21 19.58 2.37
N ARG A 11 -2.02 19.94 1.88
CA ARG A 11 -0.99 18.98 1.48
C ARG A 11 -0.58 18.08 2.65
N GLN A 12 -0.37 18.65 3.85
CA GLN A 12 -0.01 17.88 5.04
C GLN A 12 -1.10 16.88 5.43
N LEU A 13 -2.38 17.27 5.35
CA LEU A 13 -3.50 16.36 5.59
C LEU A 13 -3.51 15.21 4.56
N ASN A 14 -3.31 15.52 3.27
CA ASN A 14 -3.21 14.48 2.24
C ASN A 14 -2.02 13.55 2.44
N GLN A 15 -0.89 14.07 2.94
CA GLN A 15 0.28 13.26 3.25
C GLN A 15 0.03 12.34 4.45
N GLN A 16 -0.68 12.81 5.48
CA GLN A 16 -1.06 11.97 6.61
C GLN A 16 -2.02 10.86 6.16
N ALA A 17 -3.04 11.19 5.36
CA ALA A 17 -3.97 10.21 4.81
C ALA A 17 -3.26 9.15 3.94
N GLU A 18 -2.33 9.54 3.07
CA GLU A 18 -1.54 8.60 2.27
C GLU A 18 -0.73 7.64 3.14
N ARG A 19 -0.08 8.16 4.20
CA ARG A 19 0.69 7.34 5.15
C ARG A 19 -0.19 6.38 5.94
N GLU A 20 -1.40 6.78 6.32
CA GLU A 20 -2.36 5.90 6.98
C GLU A 20 -2.79 4.75 6.08
N GLU A 21 -3.12 5.06 4.82
CA GLU A 21 -3.49 4.02 3.85
C GLU A 21 -2.31 3.07 3.54
N ALA A 22 -1.07 3.59 3.52
CA ALA A 22 0.15 2.78 3.39
C ALA A 22 0.37 1.84 4.60
N ARG A 23 0.15 2.32 5.83
CA ARG A 23 0.23 1.49 7.04
C ARG A 23 -0.80 0.37 7.03
N LYS A 24 -2.05 0.68 6.66
CA LYS A 24 -3.11 -0.33 6.50
C LYS A 24 -2.73 -1.36 5.43
N LEU A 25 -2.16 -0.92 4.31
CA LEU A 25 -1.70 -1.82 3.24
C LEU A 25 -0.60 -2.76 3.74
N ALA A 26 0.40 -2.25 4.47
CA ALA A 26 1.48 -3.05 5.03
C ALA A 26 0.95 -4.14 5.98
N HIS A 27 -0.01 -3.79 6.85
CA HIS A 27 -0.67 -4.75 7.74
C HIS A 27 -1.37 -5.87 6.96
N LEU A 28 -2.19 -5.52 5.95
CA LEU A 28 -2.89 -6.51 5.14
C LEU A 28 -1.94 -7.41 4.34
N GLN A 29 -0.78 -6.88 3.91
CA GLN A 29 0.25 -7.68 3.24
C GLN A 29 0.89 -8.69 4.20
N GLN A 30 1.15 -8.30 5.46
CA GLN A 30 1.64 -9.22 6.48
C GLN A 30 0.64 -10.34 6.77
N GLU A 31 -0.65 -10.00 6.91
CA GLU A 31 -1.71 -11.01 7.10
C GLU A 31 -1.81 -11.96 5.91
N LEU A 32 -1.69 -11.45 4.68
CA LEU A 32 -1.68 -12.29 3.48
C LEU A 32 -0.48 -13.24 3.47
N GLN A 33 0.70 -12.74 3.79
CA GLN A 33 1.92 -13.55 3.86
C GLN A 33 1.80 -14.66 4.91
N ALA A 34 1.28 -14.34 6.10
CA ALA A 34 1.03 -15.30 7.16
C ALA A 34 0.02 -16.39 6.71
N ALA A 35 -1.09 -15.98 6.08
CA ALA A 35 -2.09 -16.90 5.59
C ALA A 35 -1.53 -17.85 4.50
N GLN A 36 -0.70 -17.33 3.59
CA GLN A 36 -0.03 -18.12 2.57
C GLN A 36 1.00 -19.08 3.17
N GLN A 37 1.74 -18.65 4.19
CA GLN A 37 2.72 -19.49 4.88
C GLN A 37 2.04 -20.68 5.56
N GLN A 38 0.98 -20.43 6.33
CA GLN A 38 0.20 -21.47 6.98
C GLN A 38 -0.41 -22.45 5.96
N ARG A 39 -0.84 -21.96 4.78
CA ARG A 39 -1.32 -22.85 3.71
C ARG A 39 -0.21 -23.78 3.21
N ARG A 40 0.98 -23.24 2.93
CA ARG A 40 2.14 -24.04 2.49
C ARG A 40 2.54 -25.07 3.53
N GLU A 41 2.50 -24.72 4.81
CA GLU A 41 2.79 -25.66 5.90
C GLU A 41 1.79 -26.82 5.93
N LEU A 42 0.50 -26.55 5.77
CA LEU A 42 -0.52 -27.60 5.71
C LEU A 42 -0.35 -28.50 4.47
N GLU A 43 -0.01 -27.92 3.31
CA GLU A 43 0.26 -28.65 2.07
C GLU A 43 1.52 -29.52 2.19
N SER A 44 2.60 -28.98 2.77
CA SER A 44 3.84 -29.73 3.05
C SER A 44 3.56 -30.89 4.00
N TYR A 45 2.87 -30.62 5.10
CA TYR A 45 2.53 -31.63 6.09
C TYR A 45 1.67 -32.76 5.48
N LEU A 46 0.75 -32.45 4.57
CA LEU A 46 -0.01 -33.47 3.84
C LEU A 46 0.90 -34.34 2.96
N ALA A 47 1.86 -33.74 2.24
CA ALA A 47 2.80 -34.46 1.40
C ALA A 47 3.73 -35.38 2.22
N ASP A 48 4.31 -34.85 3.30
CA ASP A 48 5.16 -35.61 4.22
C ASP A 48 4.40 -36.78 4.84
N TYR A 49 3.12 -36.56 5.17
CA TYR A 49 2.25 -37.60 5.70
C TYR A 49 2.03 -38.73 4.69
N PHE A 50 1.72 -38.41 3.43
CA PHE A 50 1.57 -39.43 2.38
C PHE A 50 2.85 -40.24 2.16
N GLN A 51 4.01 -39.58 2.14
CA GLN A 51 5.30 -40.25 2.01
C GLN A 51 5.57 -41.21 3.17
N THR A 52 5.27 -40.78 4.40
CA THR A 52 5.42 -41.62 5.61
C THR A 52 4.55 -42.88 5.53
N ILE A 53 3.30 -42.74 5.07
CA ILE A 53 2.38 -43.88 4.93
C ILE A 53 2.84 -44.84 3.83
N GLN A 54 3.31 -44.31 2.69
CA GLN A 54 3.83 -45.14 1.60
C GLN A 54 5.02 -46.00 2.06
N GLN A 55 5.89 -45.46 2.90
CA GLN A 55 7.01 -46.20 3.48
C GLN A 55 6.57 -47.26 4.52
N GLN A 56 5.42 -47.07 5.17
CA GLN A 56 4.88 -47.97 6.17
C GLN A 56 3.84 -48.96 5.61
N GLN A 57 3.59 -48.96 4.29
CA GLN A 57 2.58 -49.80 3.64
C GLN A 57 2.70 -51.29 3.96
N SER A 58 3.90 -51.81 4.20
CA SER A 58 4.15 -53.20 4.59
C SER A 58 3.77 -53.53 6.05
N LYS A 59 3.46 -52.54 6.89
CA LYS A 59 3.11 -52.69 8.31
C LYS A 59 1.65 -52.34 8.63
N VAL A 60 0.97 -51.56 7.78
CA VAL A 60 -0.45 -51.18 7.96
C VAL A 60 -1.34 -52.36 7.60
N THR A 61 -1.67 -53.20 8.58
CA THR A 61 -2.45 -54.44 8.40
C THR A 61 -3.85 -54.38 9.02
N GLN A 62 -4.20 -53.28 9.70
CA GLN A 62 -5.43 -53.19 10.51
C GLN A 62 -6.41 -52.14 9.96
N ALA A 63 -7.63 -52.58 9.61
CA ALA A 63 -8.68 -51.74 9.02
C ALA A 63 -9.05 -50.51 9.87
N ALA A 64 -8.94 -50.59 11.20
CA ALA A 64 -9.18 -49.47 12.10
C ALA A 64 -8.15 -48.33 11.91
N GLN A 65 -6.90 -48.65 11.59
CA GLN A 65 -5.87 -47.64 11.32
C GLN A 65 -6.17 -46.92 10.00
N LEU A 66 -6.58 -47.66 8.95
CA LEU A 66 -7.04 -47.10 7.67
C LEU A 66 -8.18 -46.08 7.82
N GLY A 67 -9.17 -46.36 8.67
CA GLY A 67 -10.25 -45.41 8.94
C GLY A 67 -9.77 -44.11 9.59
N LEU A 68 -8.86 -44.20 10.57
CA LEU A 68 -8.25 -43.03 11.22
C LEU A 68 -7.44 -42.20 10.22
N TYR A 69 -6.65 -42.84 9.36
CA TYR A 69 -5.90 -42.20 8.28
C TYR A 69 -6.81 -41.39 7.35
N GLN A 70 -7.86 -42.02 6.82
CA GLN A 70 -8.82 -41.38 5.91
C GLN A 70 -9.47 -40.16 6.57
N SER A 71 -9.86 -40.27 7.85
CA SER A 71 -10.50 -39.19 8.60
C SER A 71 -9.57 -37.99 8.82
N PHE A 72 -8.27 -38.25 9.04
CA PHE A 72 -7.27 -37.22 9.25
C PHE A 72 -6.97 -36.47 7.97
N ILE A 73 -6.74 -37.20 6.87
CA ILE A 73 -6.53 -36.63 5.53
C ILE A 73 -7.72 -35.75 5.12
N SER A 74 -8.94 -36.23 5.34
CA SER A 74 -10.15 -35.48 5.00
C SER A 74 -10.25 -34.15 5.77
N ARG A 75 -9.91 -34.17 7.07
CA ARG A 75 -9.87 -32.96 7.92
C ARG A 75 -8.77 -32.00 7.47
N LEU A 76 -7.59 -32.51 7.14
CA LEU A 76 -6.46 -31.70 6.67
C LEU A 76 -6.75 -31.05 5.31
N GLN A 77 -7.32 -31.80 4.36
CA GLN A 77 -7.77 -31.25 3.07
C GLN A 77 -8.87 -30.20 3.23
N LEU A 78 -9.78 -30.38 4.20
CA LEU A 78 -10.76 -29.34 4.53
C LEU A 78 -10.08 -28.08 5.10
N ALA A 79 -9.09 -28.23 5.97
CA ALA A 79 -8.32 -27.12 6.52
C ALA A 79 -7.54 -26.37 5.42
N ILE A 80 -6.89 -27.08 4.50
CA ILE A 80 -6.20 -26.48 3.35
C ILE A 80 -7.17 -25.68 2.49
N ARG A 81 -8.36 -26.22 2.20
CA ARG A 81 -9.39 -25.51 1.42
C ARG A 81 -9.83 -24.22 2.12
N ARG A 82 -10.15 -24.29 3.42
CA ARG A 82 -10.50 -23.10 4.22
C ARG A 82 -9.37 -22.06 4.25
N GLN A 83 -8.12 -22.52 4.38
CA GLN A 83 -6.97 -21.63 4.33
C GLN A 83 -6.80 -20.99 2.94
N GLY A 84 -7.08 -21.73 1.87
CA GLY A 84 -7.13 -21.20 0.50
C GLY A 84 -8.17 -20.10 0.34
N GLU A 85 -9.38 -20.28 0.86
CA GLU A 85 -10.43 -19.26 0.88
C GLU A 85 -9.97 -18.01 1.64
N LEU A 86 -9.33 -18.17 2.80
CA LEU A 86 -8.78 -17.07 3.59
C LEU A 86 -7.70 -16.31 2.80
N VAL A 87 -6.78 -17.02 2.13
CA VAL A 87 -5.77 -16.39 1.26
C VAL A 87 -6.43 -15.55 0.16
N HIS A 88 -7.48 -16.07 -0.50
CA HIS A 88 -8.21 -15.32 -1.52
C HIS A 88 -8.88 -14.06 -0.96
N GLN A 89 -9.49 -14.15 0.22
CA GLN A 89 -10.08 -12.99 0.89
C GLN A 89 -9.02 -11.93 1.23
N ARG A 90 -7.86 -12.34 1.76
CA ARG A 90 -6.76 -11.42 2.07
C ARG A 90 -6.14 -10.80 0.81
N GLN A 91 -6.02 -11.55 -0.28
CA GLN A 91 -5.61 -11.00 -1.59
C GLN A 91 -6.57 -9.92 -2.08
N ALA A 92 -7.88 -10.16 -1.98
CA ALA A 92 -8.89 -9.18 -2.35
C ALA A 92 -8.80 -7.92 -1.47
N ALA A 93 -8.60 -8.07 -0.16
CA ALA A 93 -8.42 -6.97 0.78
C ALA A 93 -7.17 -6.13 0.45
N VAL A 94 -6.02 -6.77 0.20
CA VAL A 94 -4.79 -6.10 -0.25
C VAL A 94 -5.05 -5.32 -1.53
N LYS A 95 -5.67 -5.94 -2.55
CA LYS A 95 -5.98 -5.28 -3.82
C LYS A 95 -6.88 -4.06 -3.64
N ALA A 96 -7.91 -4.16 -2.80
CA ALA A 96 -8.80 -3.04 -2.49
C ALA A 96 -8.05 -1.90 -1.78
N GLN A 97 -7.21 -2.24 -0.81
CA GLN A 97 -6.43 -1.25 -0.06
C GLN A 97 -5.34 -0.59 -0.92
N THR A 98 -4.71 -1.33 -1.84
CA THR A 98 -3.77 -0.77 -2.82
C THR A 98 -4.43 0.31 -3.66
N LYS A 99 -5.68 0.11 -4.10
CA LYS A 99 -6.42 1.15 -4.85
C LYS A 99 -6.59 2.42 -4.03
N ARG A 100 -7.00 2.30 -2.76
CA ARG A 100 -7.16 3.45 -1.84
C ARG A 100 -5.85 4.20 -1.62
N TRP A 101 -4.76 3.48 -1.42
CA TRP A 101 -3.42 4.07 -1.29
C TRP A 101 -3.00 4.81 -2.56
N VAL A 102 -3.22 4.21 -3.75
CA VAL A 102 -2.93 4.87 -5.03
C VAL A 102 -3.74 6.15 -5.20
N GLU A 103 -5.02 6.15 -4.85
CA GLU A 103 -5.87 7.34 -4.90
C GLU A 103 -5.39 8.44 -3.94
N ALA A 104 -5.02 8.08 -2.71
CA ALA A 104 -4.47 9.02 -1.72
C ALA A 104 -3.14 9.64 -2.21
N ASN A 105 -2.26 8.81 -2.77
CA ASN A 105 -1.00 9.26 -3.35
C ASN A 105 -1.22 10.18 -4.56
N ALA A 106 -2.20 9.88 -5.42
CA ALA A 106 -2.55 10.74 -6.55
C ALA A 106 -3.05 12.14 -6.09
N ARG A 107 -3.86 12.20 -5.03
CA ARG A 107 -4.31 13.46 -4.44
C ARG A 107 -3.15 14.27 -3.85
N LEU A 108 -2.20 13.61 -3.19
CA LEU A 108 -0.99 14.25 -2.68
C LEU A 108 -0.15 14.85 -3.82
N LYS A 109 0.13 14.07 -4.87
CA LYS A 109 0.86 14.54 -6.06
C LYS A 109 0.18 15.72 -6.74
N THR A 110 -1.15 15.69 -6.83
CA THR A 110 -1.93 16.79 -7.41
C THR A 110 -1.76 18.07 -6.59
N MET A 111 -1.77 17.97 -5.25
CA MET A 111 -1.52 19.14 -4.38
C MET A 111 -0.10 19.68 -4.54
N ASP A 112 0.89 18.81 -4.68
CA ASP A 112 2.28 19.21 -4.90
C ASP A 112 2.42 20.02 -6.20
N GLN A 113 1.78 19.56 -7.28
CA GLN A 113 1.73 20.28 -8.55
C GLN A 113 1.01 21.63 -8.44
N LEU A 114 -0.10 21.70 -7.70
CA LEU A 114 -0.85 22.95 -7.48
C LEU A 114 -0.03 23.98 -6.69
N ILE A 115 0.69 23.52 -5.66
CA ILE A 115 1.59 24.38 -4.87
C ILE A 115 2.70 24.92 -5.75
N GLU A 116 3.30 24.09 -6.59
CA GLU A 116 4.40 24.50 -7.48
C GLU A 116 3.92 25.53 -8.50
N LYS A 117 2.77 25.30 -9.15
CA LYS A 117 2.15 26.30 -10.04
C LYS A 117 1.84 27.61 -9.33
N ALA A 118 1.35 27.56 -8.09
CA ALA A 118 1.09 28.76 -7.31
C ALA A 118 2.37 29.54 -7.00
N ARG A 119 3.48 28.86 -6.70
CA ARG A 119 4.79 29.49 -6.47
C ARG A 119 5.33 30.18 -7.71
N GLN A 120 5.24 29.52 -8.86
CA GLN A 120 5.67 30.09 -10.14
C GLN A 120 4.88 31.36 -10.48
N GLN A 121 3.56 31.34 -10.30
CA GLN A 121 2.72 32.51 -10.52
C GLN A 121 3.07 33.67 -9.56
N GLU A 122 3.31 33.36 -8.29
CA GLU A 122 3.72 34.37 -7.30
C GLU A 122 5.07 34.99 -7.64
N GLN A 123 6.05 34.20 -8.10
CA GLN A 123 7.35 34.71 -8.55
C GLN A 123 7.20 35.63 -9.75
N LEU A 124 6.39 35.26 -10.76
CA LEU A 124 6.14 36.09 -11.92
C LEU A 124 5.45 37.42 -11.55
N GLU A 125 4.49 37.39 -10.62
CA GLU A 125 3.84 38.61 -10.13
C GLU A 125 4.81 39.51 -9.34
N GLU A 126 5.71 38.92 -8.55
CA GLU A 126 6.73 39.62 -7.79
C GLU A 126 7.74 40.29 -8.73
N SER A 127 8.29 39.56 -9.72
CA SER A 127 9.20 40.12 -10.72
C SER A 127 8.56 41.25 -11.54
N LYS A 128 7.28 41.12 -11.91
CA LYS A 128 6.54 42.20 -12.60
C LYS A 128 6.38 43.45 -11.73
N ARG A 129 6.17 43.28 -10.42
CA ARG A 129 6.09 44.40 -9.47
C ARG A 129 7.45 45.07 -9.28
N GLU A 130 8.51 44.28 -9.15
CA GLU A 130 9.88 44.78 -9.03
C GLU A 130 10.30 45.59 -10.27
N GLN A 131 10.00 45.09 -11.48
CA GLN A 131 10.27 45.82 -12.72
C GLN A 131 9.53 47.16 -12.77
N LYS A 132 8.22 47.18 -12.45
CA LYS A 132 7.45 48.43 -12.39
C LYS A 132 8.04 49.43 -11.39
N LEU A 133 8.49 48.97 -10.22
CA LEU A 133 9.11 49.83 -9.20
C LEU A 133 10.46 50.40 -9.65
N LEU A 134 11.19 49.70 -10.53
CA LEU A 134 12.43 50.21 -11.13
C LEU A 134 12.14 51.24 -12.22
N ASP A 135 11.12 51.02 -13.05
CA ASP A 135 10.70 51.94 -14.12
C ASP A 135 10.07 53.23 -13.57
N ASP A 136 9.32 53.16 -12.46
CA ASP A 136 8.68 54.32 -11.81
C ASP A 136 9.66 55.17 -10.98
N ARG A 137 10.94 54.79 -10.86
CA ARG A 137 11.95 55.70 -10.29
C ARG A 137 12.24 56.77 -11.34
N PRO A 138 11.83 58.04 -11.13
CA PRO A 138 12.26 59.09 -12.04
C PRO A 138 13.78 59.14 -12.01
N PHE A 139 14.38 59.18 -13.18
CA PHE A 139 15.80 59.43 -13.36
C PHE A 139 16.14 60.73 -12.63
N ARG A 140 16.65 60.65 -11.39
CA ARG A 140 17.26 61.78 -10.68
C ARG A 140 18.61 62.04 -11.34
N GLY A 141 18.58 62.61 -12.52
CA GLY A 141 19.74 62.97 -13.31
C GLY A 141 19.32 64.03 -14.32
N GLY A 142 19.22 65.28 -13.87
CA GLY A 142 18.98 66.42 -14.75
C GLY A 142 18.46 67.65 -14.02
N GLY A 143 19.36 68.48 -13.52
CA GLY A 143 19.08 69.84 -13.02
C GLY A 143 19.70 70.09 -11.65
N GLY A 144 20.77 70.87 -11.49
CA GLY A 144 21.55 71.65 -12.44
C GLY A 144 22.86 72.09 -11.77
N PHE A 145 23.78 72.56 -12.61
CA PHE A 145 25.00 73.35 -12.35
C PHE A 145 25.85 73.05 -11.12
#